data_AF-A0A0F4G5Z8-F1
#
_entry.id   AF-A0A0F4G5Z8-F1
#
_cell.length_a   1.000
_cell.length_b   1.000
_cell.length_c   1.000
_cell.angle_alpha   90.00
_cell.angle_beta   90.00
_cell.angle_gamma   90.00
#
_symmetry.space_group_name_H-M   'P 1'
#
loop_
_entity.id
_entity.type
_entity.pdbx_description
1 polymer ?
#
loop_
_entity_poly.entity_id
_entity_poly.type
_entity_poly.pdbx_seq_one_letter_code
_entity_poly.pdbx_strand_id
1 'polypeptide(L)'
;MSLIQYMSDLHLERIKYNFTVTKAAPVLILAGDIGRFCDYDLYLDFLAKQCEPGRFDIVLLIPGNHEFYGSSRDAGLAAAERLVNEPSMHGKLHLMNRGRFDLPGSDATILGCTLHSHIADGYTKLTNDFARIEKWSVKSHNAEHHTDLAWLRQSLLDLKEHEPKRQVIIVTHYAPTFKRVCHPKNENNASILEETGIPSAVTGDVGLSYHGVDITIYNVELCVPAPLQRHALKALTARSMDYQALPDILQPDYYHPYKKGASRFLMRAITPPLELHIVPDSAIGLDVAAPSNIVTGLSHSNAHHELLDMCENVDSTVLASMKWAALGYFLNGWLTLAASVRGTETEIIYLMEAERLIDANDVDAHWIERHVVEPDSQETAMHLLGGKNHRVNNSTWD
;
A
#
# COMPACT_ATOMS: atom_id res chain seq x y z
N MET A 1 23.12 0.25 -18.59
CA MET A 1 21.92 0.72 -17.87
C MET A 1 22.31 0.91 -16.42
N SER A 2 22.11 2.11 -15.87
CA SER A 2 22.34 2.35 -14.44
C SER A 2 21.27 1.59 -13.66
N LEU A 3 21.69 0.75 -12.70
CA LEU A 3 20.76 0.06 -11.80
C LEU A 3 20.22 1.08 -10.80
N ILE A 4 18.91 1.03 -10.57
CA ILE A 4 18.19 1.92 -9.66
C ILE A 4 17.53 1.05 -8.59
N GLN A 5 17.71 1.41 -7.33
CA GLN A 5 16.98 0.88 -6.19
C GLN A 5 15.90 1.88 -5.81
N TYR A 6 14.69 1.38 -5.61
CA TYR A 6 13.52 2.19 -5.28
C TYR A 6 12.99 1.79 -3.90
N MET A 7 12.60 2.77 -3.10
CA MET A 7 11.90 2.60 -1.83
C MET A 7 10.89 3.75 -1.64
N SER A 8 9.74 3.47 -1.04
CA SER A 8 8.73 4.45 -0.60
C SER A 8 8.07 3.97 0.68
N ASP A 9 7.28 4.82 1.33
CA ASP A 9 6.35 4.44 2.42
C ASP A 9 7.05 3.74 3.61
N LEU A 10 8.26 4.18 3.95
CA LEU A 10 9.00 3.67 5.10
C LEU A 10 8.43 4.16 6.44
N HIS A 11 7.82 5.35 6.44
CA HIS A 11 7.23 6.00 7.61
C HIS A 11 8.11 5.91 8.87
N LEU A 12 9.36 6.38 8.76
CA LEU A 12 10.36 6.31 9.84
C LEU A 12 9.93 7.06 11.11
N GLU A 13 9.01 8.02 11.01
CA GLU A 13 8.37 8.66 12.15
C GLU A 13 7.49 7.70 12.97
N ARG A 14 7.05 6.58 12.39
CA ARG A 14 6.26 5.54 13.06
C ARG A 14 7.13 4.40 13.58
N ILE A 15 8.17 4.00 12.84
CA ILE A 15 8.99 2.81 13.16
C ILE A 15 10.37 3.10 13.76
N LYS A 16 10.85 4.35 13.66
CA LYS A 16 12.18 4.92 14.04
C LYS A 16 13.15 5.10 12.86
N TYR A 17 13.90 6.20 12.90
CA TYR A 17 14.90 6.63 11.92
C TYR A 17 16.22 5.81 11.92
N ASN A 18 16.32 4.74 12.71
CA ASN A 18 17.50 3.85 12.71
C ASN A 18 17.44 2.73 11.65
N PHE A 19 16.49 2.81 10.73
CA PHE A 19 16.33 1.86 9.63
C PHE A 19 17.57 1.81 8.72
N THR A 20 17.95 0.60 8.30
CA THR A 20 19.12 0.37 7.43
C THR A 20 18.67 -0.07 6.05
N VAL A 21 18.97 0.73 5.03
CA VAL A 21 18.73 0.37 3.63
C VAL A 21 19.89 -0.50 3.13
N THR A 22 19.67 -1.75 2.76
CA THR A 22 20.73 -2.56 2.12
C THR A 22 20.92 -2.12 0.67
N LYS A 23 22.16 -1.79 0.28
CA LYS A 23 22.49 -1.36 -1.08
C LYS A 23 22.32 -2.52 -2.06
N ALA A 24 21.39 -2.37 -3.00
CA ALA A 24 21.17 -3.25 -4.14
C ALA A 24 21.56 -2.59 -5.48
N ALA A 25 21.68 -1.27 -5.51
CA ALA A 25 22.04 -0.49 -6.70
C ALA A 25 22.83 0.78 -6.32
N PRO A 26 23.54 1.43 -7.27
CA PRO A 26 24.27 2.68 -7.01
C PRO A 26 23.36 3.90 -6.82
N VAL A 27 22.19 3.92 -7.47
CA VAL A 27 21.20 5.00 -7.35
C VAL A 27 20.08 4.55 -6.43
N LEU A 28 19.80 5.32 -5.37
CA LEU A 28 18.64 5.13 -4.51
C LEU A 28 17.59 6.19 -4.81
N ILE A 29 16.35 5.76 -5.01
CA ILE A 29 15.18 6.62 -5.10
C ILE A 29 14.33 6.37 -3.86
N LEU A 30 14.11 7.45 -3.12
CA LEU A 30 13.25 7.55 -1.94
C LEU A 30 11.97 8.29 -2.38
N ALA A 31 10.92 7.56 -2.70
CA ALA A 31 9.74 8.03 -3.43
C ALA A 31 8.53 8.36 -2.53
N GLY A 32 8.79 9.19 -1.51
CA GLY A 32 7.79 9.73 -0.61
C GLY A 32 7.47 8.83 0.57
N ASP A 33 6.95 9.47 1.61
CA ASP A 33 6.52 8.89 2.86
C ASP A 33 7.63 8.08 3.56
N ILE A 34 8.83 8.66 3.54
CA ILE A 34 10.01 8.09 4.18
C ILE A 34 10.12 8.56 5.63
N GLY A 35 9.89 9.85 5.87
CA GLY A 35 9.99 10.46 7.19
C GLY A 35 9.37 11.85 7.17
N ARG A 36 9.68 12.69 8.17
CA ARG A 36 9.15 14.05 8.29
C ARG A 36 10.27 15.08 8.27
N PHE A 37 10.09 16.15 7.50
CA PHE A 37 11.05 17.26 7.47
C PHE A 37 11.15 18.01 8.81
N CYS A 38 10.09 17.98 9.64
CA CYS A 38 10.13 18.57 10.97
C CYS A 38 11.00 17.78 11.97
N ASP A 39 11.23 16.48 11.73
CA ASP A 39 12.12 15.64 12.54
C ASP A 39 13.57 15.80 12.08
N TYR A 40 14.02 17.06 11.94
CA TYR A 40 15.18 17.42 11.14
C TYR A 40 16.44 16.60 11.46
N ASP A 41 16.86 16.55 12.72
CA ASP A 41 18.10 15.86 13.13
C ASP A 41 18.02 14.34 12.91
N LEU A 42 16.85 13.73 13.20
CA LEU A 42 16.65 12.30 13.00
C LEU A 42 16.61 11.93 11.51
N TYR A 43 15.98 12.77 10.69
CA TYR A 43 15.90 12.54 9.26
C TYR A 43 17.24 12.79 8.58
N LEU A 44 17.99 13.82 9.01
CA LEU A 44 19.37 14.07 8.64
C LEU A 44 20.24 12.82 8.88
N ASP A 45 20.21 12.27 10.09
CA ASP A 45 21.00 11.09 10.45
C ASP A 45 20.67 9.88 9.57
N PHE A 46 19.40 9.71 9.21
CA PHE A 46 18.97 8.65 8.29
C PHE A 46 19.50 8.87 6.87
N LEU A 47 19.33 10.07 6.32
CA LEU A 47 19.74 10.39 4.94
C LEU A 47 21.27 10.38 4.79
N ALA A 48 22.00 10.86 5.79
CA ALA A 48 23.46 10.87 5.82
C ALA A 48 24.04 9.46 5.68
N LYS A 49 23.47 8.46 6.36
CA LYS A 49 23.87 7.04 6.24
C LYS A 49 23.71 6.47 4.83
N GLN A 50 22.80 7.03 4.02
CA GLN A 50 22.64 6.60 2.64
C GLN A 50 23.65 7.30 1.72
N CYS A 51 24.04 8.52 2.09
CA CYS A 51 25.00 9.34 1.35
C CYS A 51 26.47 9.07 1.71
N GLU A 52 26.76 8.31 2.76
CA GLU A 52 28.12 7.95 3.16
C GLU A 52 28.97 7.40 1.98
N PRO A 53 30.28 7.69 1.94
CA PRO A 53 31.18 7.11 0.93
C PRO A 53 31.09 5.57 0.91
N GLY A 54 30.87 4.99 -0.28
CA GLY A 54 30.71 3.54 -0.44
C GLY A 54 29.28 3.01 -0.29
N ARG A 55 28.32 3.83 0.16
CA ARG A 55 26.88 3.49 0.24
C ARG A 55 26.20 3.75 -1.10
N PHE A 56 25.35 4.76 -1.24
CA PHE A 56 24.80 5.11 -2.55
C PHE A 56 25.67 6.18 -3.22
N ASP A 57 25.70 6.16 -4.55
CA ASP A 57 26.41 7.16 -5.34
C ASP A 57 25.50 8.39 -5.57
N ILE A 58 24.19 8.15 -5.66
CA ILE A 58 23.14 9.16 -5.89
C ILE A 58 21.93 8.76 -5.04
N VAL A 59 21.36 9.71 -4.30
CA VAL A 59 20.12 9.55 -3.53
C VAL A 59 19.13 10.61 -3.99
N LEU A 60 18.02 10.18 -4.58
CA LEU A 60 16.96 11.06 -5.04
C LEU A 60 15.78 10.97 -4.07
N LEU A 61 15.42 12.09 -3.44
CA LEU A 61 14.31 12.18 -2.50
C LEU A 61 13.13 12.90 -3.14
N ILE A 62 12.03 12.18 -3.36
CA ILE A 62 10.74 12.74 -3.77
C ILE A 62 9.91 12.84 -2.48
N PRO A 63 9.40 14.02 -2.08
CA PRO A 63 8.55 14.12 -0.91
C PRO A 63 7.14 13.59 -1.20
N GLY A 64 6.59 12.83 -0.27
CA GLY A 64 5.18 12.50 -0.13
C GLY A 64 4.46 13.47 0.80
N ASN A 65 3.28 13.12 1.28
CA ASN A 65 2.54 13.97 2.21
C ASN A 65 3.09 13.88 3.64
N HIS A 66 3.57 12.70 4.06
CA HIS A 66 4.12 12.52 5.40
C HIS A 66 5.36 13.38 5.64
N GLU A 67 6.17 13.65 4.62
CA GLU A 67 7.29 14.59 4.72
C GLU A 67 6.91 15.96 5.30
N PHE A 68 5.68 16.41 5.08
CA PHE A 68 5.19 17.71 5.54
C PHE A 68 4.44 17.67 6.88
N TYR A 69 4.27 16.50 7.49
CA TYR A 69 3.52 16.38 8.74
C TYR A 69 4.16 17.17 9.88
N GLY A 70 3.32 17.90 10.62
CA GLY A 70 3.76 18.79 11.70
C GLY A 70 4.43 20.07 11.22
N SER A 71 4.27 20.42 9.93
CA SER A 71 4.78 21.67 9.37
C SER A 71 3.89 22.18 8.23
N SER A 72 4.07 23.44 7.86
CA SER A 72 3.55 23.93 6.58
C SER A 72 4.42 23.44 5.41
N ARG A 73 3.86 23.40 4.21
CA ARG A 73 4.60 22.98 3.02
C ARG A 73 5.86 23.82 2.77
N ASP A 74 5.78 25.14 2.95
CA ASP A 74 6.92 26.04 2.76
C ASP A 74 8.03 25.77 3.79
N ALA A 75 7.66 25.53 5.06
CA ALA A 75 8.61 25.19 6.10
C ALA A 75 9.29 23.83 5.85
N GLY A 76 8.51 22.83 5.42
CA GLY A 76 9.02 21.52 5.05
C GLY A 76 9.99 21.58 3.87
N LEU A 77 9.66 22.32 2.81
CA LEU A 77 10.57 22.51 1.67
C LEU A 77 11.84 23.26 2.05
N ALA A 78 11.74 24.30 2.89
CA ALA A 78 12.93 24.98 3.42
C ALA A 78 13.83 24.02 4.22
N ALA A 79 13.24 23.12 5.01
CA ALA A 79 14.00 22.09 5.73
C ALA A 79 14.63 21.07 4.77
N ALA A 80 13.92 20.63 3.73
CA ALA A 80 14.43 19.72 2.71
C ALA A 80 15.63 20.32 1.95
N GLU A 81 15.55 21.60 1.57
CA GLU A 81 16.67 22.32 0.95
C GLU A 81 17.87 22.43 1.89
N ARG A 82 17.65 22.66 3.19
CA ARG A 82 18.75 22.61 4.16
C ARG A 82 19.39 21.22 4.21
N LEU A 83 18.59 20.15 4.30
CA LEU A 83 19.09 18.76 4.31
C LEU A 83 19.99 18.45 3.11
N VAL A 84 19.59 18.85 1.89
CA VAL A 84 20.39 18.65 0.66
C VAL A 84 21.77 19.32 0.76
N ASN A 85 21.85 20.46 1.43
CA ASN A 85 23.08 21.24 1.58
C ASN A 85 23.93 20.84 2.79
N GLU A 86 23.49 19.86 3.58
CA GLU A 86 24.25 19.40 4.75
C GLU A 86 25.55 18.71 4.30
N PRO A 87 26.71 19.02 4.91
CA PRO A 87 27.99 18.44 4.52
C PRO A 87 28.02 16.91 4.58
N SER A 88 27.23 16.32 5.49
CA SER A 88 27.08 14.88 5.67
C SER A 88 26.39 14.17 4.49
N MET A 89 25.75 14.92 3.58
CA MET A 89 25.18 14.36 2.34
C MET A 89 26.22 14.15 1.23
N HIS A 90 27.44 14.67 1.39
CA HIS A 90 28.53 14.53 0.41
C HIS A 90 28.14 14.93 -1.03
N GLY A 91 27.16 15.83 -1.19
CA GLY A 91 26.62 16.25 -2.48
C GLY A 91 25.86 15.17 -3.25
N LYS A 92 25.43 14.09 -2.58
CA LYS A 92 24.76 12.95 -3.22
C LYS A 92 23.24 12.95 -3.08
N LEU A 93 22.70 13.71 -2.12
CA LEU A 93 21.27 13.86 -1.92
C LEU A 93 20.73 14.92 -2.89
N HIS A 94 19.67 14.59 -3.60
CA HIS A 94 18.96 15.52 -4.48
C HIS A 94 17.47 15.48 -4.16
N LEU A 95 16.91 16.66 -3.85
CA LEU A 95 15.47 16.81 -3.69
C LEU A 95 14.80 16.88 -5.08
N MET A 96 13.79 16.04 -5.27
CA MET A 96 13.03 15.89 -6.50
C MET A 96 11.60 16.40 -6.27
N ASN A 97 11.46 17.73 -6.17
CA ASN A 97 10.16 18.42 -6.09
C ASN A 97 9.98 19.28 -7.33
N ARG A 98 9.40 18.69 -8.39
CA ARG A 98 9.47 19.22 -9.77
C ARG A 98 10.93 19.32 -10.23
N GLY A 99 11.67 18.25 -9.99
CA GLY A 99 13.10 18.13 -10.29
C GLY A 99 13.39 17.25 -11.50
N ARG A 100 14.44 17.62 -12.25
CA ARG A 100 15.02 16.80 -13.32
C ARG A 100 16.43 16.37 -12.89
N PHE A 101 16.73 15.09 -13.03
CA PHE A 101 18.04 14.53 -12.75
C PHE A 101 18.50 13.63 -13.91
N ASP A 102 19.59 13.99 -14.56
CA ASP A 102 20.16 13.23 -15.66
C ASP A 102 21.16 12.21 -15.12
N LEU A 103 20.91 10.92 -15.35
CA LEU A 103 21.72 9.84 -14.79
C LEU A 103 23.11 9.81 -15.45
N PRO A 104 24.20 10.05 -14.68
CA PRO A 104 25.56 10.08 -15.24
C PRO A 104 25.92 8.79 -15.96
N GLY A 105 26.54 8.90 -17.13
CA GLY A 105 26.96 7.75 -17.93
C GLY A 105 25.80 6.98 -18.59
N SER A 106 24.61 7.58 -18.70
CA SER A 106 23.46 6.97 -19.38
C SER A 106 22.65 7.99 -20.21
N ASP A 107 21.80 7.46 -21.09
CA ASP A 107 20.81 8.26 -21.84
C ASP A 107 19.47 8.38 -21.11
N ALA A 108 19.47 8.24 -19.78
CA ALA A 108 18.26 8.27 -18.97
C ALA A 108 18.17 9.54 -18.12
N THR A 109 16.97 10.09 -18.04
CA THR A 109 16.60 11.25 -17.22
C THR A 109 15.48 10.83 -16.26
N ILE A 110 15.62 11.21 -15.00
CA ILE A 110 14.59 11.05 -13.97
C ILE A 110 13.87 12.40 -13.78
N LEU A 111 12.55 12.39 -13.87
CA LEU A 111 11.67 13.50 -13.50
C LEU A 111 10.93 13.13 -12.23
N GLY A 112 10.95 14.00 -11.22
CA GLY A 112 10.32 13.71 -9.92
C GLY A 112 9.49 14.86 -9.36
N CYS A 113 8.29 14.55 -8.88
CA CYS A 113 7.42 15.45 -8.13
C CYS A 113 6.43 14.65 -7.25
N THR A 114 5.76 15.29 -6.30
CA THR A 114 4.77 14.62 -5.43
C THR A 114 3.53 14.18 -6.23
N LEU A 115 3.01 15.07 -7.08
CA LEU A 115 1.87 14.88 -7.98
C LEU A 115 0.57 14.46 -7.29
N HIS A 116 0.16 15.21 -6.26
CA HIS A 116 -1.15 15.04 -5.60
C HIS A 116 -2.31 14.82 -6.58
N SER A 117 -3.34 14.10 -6.17
CA SER A 117 -4.57 13.94 -6.96
C SER A 117 -5.35 15.24 -7.12
N HIS A 118 -6.19 15.33 -8.15
CA HIS A 118 -7.10 16.46 -8.29
C HIS A 118 -8.39 16.21 -7.52
N ILE A 119 -8.77 17.13 -6.63
CA ILE A 119 -10.03 17.09 -5.90
C ILE A 119 -11.09 17.84 -6.72
N ALA A 120 -12.14 17.12 -7.13
CA ALA A 120 -13.20 17.69 -7.95
C ALA A 120 -14.02 18.77 -7.23
N ASP A 121 -14.64 19.65 -8.02
CA ASP A 121 -15.55 20.67 -7.51
C ASP A 121 -16.72 20.03 -6.74
N GLY A 122 -17.08 20.61 -5.60
CA GLY A 122 -18.12 20.09 -4.70
C GLY A 122 -17.59 19.31 -3.50
N TYR A 123 -16.34 18.85 -3.54
CA TYR A 123 -15.66 18.28 -2.37
C TYR A 123 -14.92 19.37 -1.60
N THR A 124 -15.23 19.50 -0.30
CA THR A 124 -14.70 20.58 0.55
C THR A 124 -13.75 20.09 1.63
N LYS A 125 -13.54 18.78 1.72
CA LYS A 125 -12.70 18.14 2.74
C LYS A 125 -11.64 17.27 2.09
N LEU A 126 -10.47 17.30 2.69
CA LEU A 126 -9.39 16.36 2.45
C LEU A 126 -9.55 15.14 3.36
N THR A 127 -8.87 14.05 3.05
CA THR A 127 -8.71 12.94 4.00
C THR A 127 -8.01 13.43 5.26
N ASN A 128 -8.22 12.73 6.38
CA ASN A 128 -7.62 13.08 7.67
C ASN A 128 -6.09 13.12 7.63
N ASP A 129 -5.50 12.42 6.68
CA ASP A 129 -4.07 12.35 6.44
C ASP A 129 -3.48 13.76 6.22
N PHE A 130 -4.10 14.55 5.35
CA PHE A 130 -3.68 15.92 5.07
C PHE A 130 -3.94 16.92 6.20
N ALA A 131 -4.73 16.56 7.22
CA ALA A 131 -4.99 17.45 8.37
C ALA A 131 -3.72 17.72 9.19
N ARG A 132 -2.70 16.87 9.03
CA ARG A 132 -1.40 16.99 9.72
C ARG A 132 -0.44 17.96 9.04
N ILE A 133 -0.79 18.50 7.88
CA ILE A 133 -0.03 19.52 7.18
C ILE A 133 -0.64 20.89 7.52
N GLU A 134 0.17 21.78 8.07
CA GLU A 134 -0.33 23.07 8.55
C GLU A 134 -0.91 23.89 7.39
N LYS A 135 -2.11 24.44 7.61
CA LYS A 135 -2.83 25.30 6.65
C LYS A 135 -3.05 24.64 5.29
N TRP A 136 -3.07 23.30 5.23
CA TRP A 136 -3.38 22.58 4.01
C TRP A 136 -4.88 22.56 3.76
N SER A 137 -5.28 22.96 2.56
CA SER A 137 -6.67 23.09 2.14
C SER A 137 -6.86 22.40 0.79
N VAL A 138 -8.11 22.08 0.44
CA VAL A 138 -8.45 21.58 -0.92
C VAL A 138 -7.89 22.53 -2.00
N LYS A 139 -7.95 23.85 -1.75
CA LYS A 139 -7.40 24.86 -2.66
C LYS A 139 -5.88 24.73 -2.84
N SER A 140 -5.12 24.59 -1.74
CA SER A 140 -3.66 24.45 -1.83
C SER A 140 -3.25 23.09 -2.41
N HIS A 141 -3.97 22.01 -2.07
CA HIS A 141 -3.78 20.68 -2.62
C HIS A 141 -3.94 20.70 -4.15
N ASN A 142 -5.07 21.22 -4.65
CA ASN A 142 -5.29 21.35 -6.09
C ASN A 142 -4.28 22.30 -6.74
N ALA A 143 -3.86 23.39 -6.07
CA ALA A 143 -2.84 24.28 -6.62
C ALA A 143 -1.50 23.56 -6.84
N GLU A 144 -1.06 22.70 -5.91
CA GLU A 144 0.12 21.87 -6.12
C GLU A 144 -0.07 20.85 -7.23
N HIS A 145 -1.21 20.14 -7.28
CA HIS A 145 -1.53 19.23 -8.38
C HIS A 145 -1.35 19.91 -9.75
N HIS A 146 -1.93 21.10 -9.92
CA HIS A 146 -1.84 21.85 -11.17
C HIS A 146 -0.40 22.28 -11.49
N THR A 147 0.36 22.69 -10.47
CA THR A 147 1.75 23.11 -10.62
C THR A 147 2.64 21.93 -11.03
N ASP A 148 2.49 20.79 -10.38
CA ASP A 148 3.23 19.55 -10.69
C ASP A 148 2.89 19.05 -12.10
N LEU A 149 1.59 19.01 -12.44
CA LEU A 149 1.13 18.56 -13.75
C LEU A 149 1.62 19.47 -14.89
N ALA A 150 1.58 20.79 -14.70
CA ALA A 150 2.07 21.75 -15.67
C ALA A 150 3.58 21.61 -15.89
N TRP A 151 4.35 21.52 -14.81
CA TRP A 151 5.80 21.32 -14.87
C TRP A 151 6.17 20.00 -15.57
N LEU A 152 5.50 18.90 -15.21
CA LEU A 152 5.78 17.59 -15.79
C LEU A 152 5.47 17.56 -17.30
N ARG A 153 4.34 18.14 -17.70
CA ARG A 153 3.97 18.28 -19.12
C ARG A 153 5.00 19.08 -19.90
N GLN A 154 5.43 20.22 -19.37
CA GLN A 154 6.44 21.06 -20.02
C GLN A 154 7.78 20.31 -20.15
N SER A 155 8.23 19.66 -19.07
CA SER A 155 9.49 18.90 -19.06
C SER A 155 9.50 17.77 -20.10
N LEU A 156 8.35 17.09 -20.28
CA LEU A 156 8.20 16.05 -21.30
C LEU A 156 8.19 16.61 -22.72
N LEU A 157 7.58 17.78 -22.94
CA LEU A 157 7.61 18.46 -24.24
C LEU A 157 9.04 18.88 -24.60
N ASP A 158 9.77 19.48 -23.66
CA ASP A 158 11.15 19.93 -23.85
C ASP A 158 12.08 18.76 -24.17
N LEU A 159 11.95 17.64 -23.44
CA LEU A 159 12.70 16.41 -23.70
C LEU A 159 12.37 15.81 -25.06
N LYS A 160 11.10 15.80 -25.47
CA LYS A 160 10.68 15.30 -26.78
C LYS A 160 11.25 16.14 -27.93
N GLU A 161 11.34 17.46 -27.75
CA GLU A 161 11.85 18.38 -28.78
C GLU A 161 13.37 18.33 -28.90
N HIS A 162 14.09 18.40 -27.77
CA HIS A 162 15.54 18.60 -27.76
C HIS A 162 16.32 17.30 -27.62
N GLU A 163 15.76 16.28 -26.96
CA GLU A 163 16.43 15.02 -26.62
C GLU A 163 15.54 13.80 -26.93
N PRO A 164 15.01 13.63 -28.17
CA PRO A 164 13.96 12.65 -28.48
C PRO A 164 14.33 11.18 -28.28
N LYS A 165 15.62 10.87 -28.09
CA LYS A 165 16.13 9.52 -27.82
C LYS A 165 16.40 9.26 -26.34
N ARG A 166 16.27 10.27 -25.48
CA ARG A 166 16.47 10.17 -24.03
C ARG A 166 15.39 9.28 -23.43
N GLN A 167 15.79 8.32 -22.60
CA GLN A 167 14.85 7.54 -21.82
C GLN A 167 14.39 8.38 -20.64
N VAL A 168 13.08 8.45 -20.41
CA VAL A 168 12.51 9.25 -19.32
C VAL A 168 11.89 8.30 -18.29
N ILE A 169 12.34 8.45 -17.04
CA ILE A 169 11.78 7.76 -15.87
C ILE A 169 11.02 8.83 -15.08
N ILE A 170 9.72 8.64 -14.91
CA ILE A 170 8.89 9.53 -14.10
C ILE A 170 8.71 8.85 -12.74
N VAL A 171 9.03 9.58 -11.67
CA VAL A 171 8.87 9.13 -10.29
C VAL A 171 7.95 10.09 -9.58
N THR A 172 6.85 9.58 -9.07
CA THR A 172 5.87 10.37 -8.35
C THR A 172 5.51 9.65 -7.08
N HIS A 173 5.28 10.38 -5.98
CA HIS A 173 4.76 9.75 -4.78
C HIS A 173 3.32 9.25 -5.03
N TYR A 174 2.44 10.13 -5.54
CA TYR A 174 1.14 9.70 -6.04
C TYR A 174 1.25 9.37 -7.53
N ALA A 175 0.99 8.11 -7.89
CA ALA A 175 1.05 7.66 -9.28
C ALA A 175 -0.04 8.37 -10.14
N PRO A 176 0.32 9.01 -11.27
CA PRO A 176 -0.65 9.65 -12.17
C PRO A 176 -1.35 8.63 -13.05
N THR A 177 -2.15 7.79 -12.43
CA THR A 177 -2.98 6.80 -13.12
C THR A 177 -4.42 7.26 -13.18
N PHE A 178 -4.80 7.91 -14.29
CA PHE A 178 -6.21 8.10 -14.66
C PHE A 178 -6.68 7.06 -15.69
N LYS A 179 -5.79 6.17 -16.16
CA LYS A 179 -6.11 5.08 -17.10
C LYS A 179 -5.35 3.82 -16.72
N ARG A 180 -6.14 2.75 -16.54
CA ARG A 180 -5.74 1.39 -16.17
C ARG A 180 -5.39 1.16 -14.69
N VAL A 181 -6.31 1.60 -13.82
CA VAL A 181 -6.61 0.88 -12.57
C VAL A 181 -7.92 0.06 -12.65
N CYS A 182 -8.73 0.16 -13.72
CA CYS A 182 -9.35 -0.94 -14.54
C CYS A 182 -10.32 -0.39 -15.64
N HIS A 183 -10.71 -1.21 -16.65
CA HIS A 183 -11.67 -0.84 -17.73
C HIS A 183 -12.88 -1.81 -17.79
N PRO A 184 -14.11 -1.30 -18.00
CA PRO A 184 -15.41 -2.01 -17.89
C PRO A 184 -15.79 -2.96 -19.05
N LYS A 185 -14.86 -3.76 -19.58
CA LYS A 185 -15.17 -4.65 -20.74
C LYS A 185 -15.35 -6.13 -20.45
N ASN A 186 -15.43 -6.51 -19.18
CA ASN A 186 -15.77 -7.86 -18.74
C ASN A 186 -17.03 -7.86 -17.87
N GLU A 187 -18.15 -7.45 -18.46
CA GLU A 187 -19.47 -7.88 -17.96
C GLU A 187 -19.54 -9.41 -18.12
N ASN A 188 -19.75 -10.13 -17.02
CA ASN A 188 -19.75 -11.60 -16.87
C ASN A 188 -18.43 -12.31 -16.52
N ASN A 189 -17.80 -11.91 -15.42
CA ASN A 189 -17.09 -12.89 -14.58
C ASN A 189 -17.75 -12.91 -13.19
N ALA A 190 -18.98 -13.44 -13.11
CA ALA A 190 -19.39 -14.14 -11.89
C ALA A 190 -18.27 -15.14 -11.57
N SER A 191 -17.86 -15.20 -10.30
CA SER A 191 -16.53 -15.72 -9.95
C SER A 191 -16.33 -17.12 -10.53
N ILE A 192 -15.28 -17.31 -11.34
CA ILE A 192 -14.93 -18.61 -11.94
C ILE A 192 -14.94 -19.75 -10.91
N LEU A 193 -14.58 -19.43 -9.67
CA LEU A 193 -14.60 -20.37 -8.55
C LEU A 193 -16.04 -20.75 -8.21
N GLU A 194 -16.99 -19.81 -8.15
CA GLU A 194 -18.41 -20.08 -7.95
C GLU A 194 -19.05 -20.87 -9.10
N GLU A 195 -18.71 -20.60 -10.37
CA GLU A 195 -19.15 -21.42 -11.50
C GLU A 195 -18.71 -22.89 -11.34
N THR A 196 -17.55 -23.11 -10.72
CA THR A 196 -17.03 -24.44 -10.40
C THR A 196 -17.47 -24.98 -9.03
N GLY A 197 -18.35 -24.27 -8.33
CA GLY A 197 -18.85 -24.65 -7.00
C GLY A 197 -17.81 -24.59 -5.88
N ILE A 198 -16.72 -23.85 -6.07
CA ILE A 198 -15.65 -23.65 -5.09
C ILE A 198 -15.99 -22.42 -4.24
N PRO A 199 -16.27 -22.57 -2.93
CA PRO A 199 -16.40 -21.44 -2.02
C PRO A 199 -15.14 -20.59 -2.06
N SER A 200 -15.31 -19.27 -2.06
CA SER A 200 -14.18 -18.34 -1.99
C SER A 200 -14.57 -17.04 -1.34
N ALA A 201 -13.59 -16.36 -0.78
CA ALA A 201 -13.71 -15.03 -0.19
C ALA A 201 -12.52 -14.17 -0.58
N VAL A 202 -12.75 -12.87 -0.77
CA VAL A 202 -11.68 -11.89 -0.95
C VAL A 202 -11.01 -11.64 0.41
N THR A 203 -9.68 -11.80 0.44
CA THR A 203 -8.82 -11.65 1.64
C THR A 203 -7.58 -10.84 1.30
N GLY A 204 -6.50 -10.93 2.10
CA GLY A 204 -5.27 -10.14 1.92
C GLY A 204 -5.52 -8.63 1.97
N ASP A 205 -4.73 -7.86 1.24
CA ASP A 205 -4.77 -6.39 1.21
C ASP A 205 -6.16 -5.85 0.85
N VAL A 206 -6.81 -6.47 -0.15
CA VAL A 206 -8.17 -6.09 -0.58
C VAL A 206 -9.20 -6.38 0.52
N GLY A 207 -9.06 -7.52 1.22
CA GLY A 207 -9.92 -7.86 2.35
C GLY A 207 -9.70 -6.96 3.58
N LEU A 208 -8.46 -6.54 3.85
CA LEU A 208 -8.16 -5.56 4.89
C LEU A 208 -8.76 -4.19 4.55
N SER A 209 -8.58 -3.73 3.31
CA SER A 209 -9.17 -2.49 2.81
C SER A 209 -10.71 -2.51 2.89
N TYR A 210 -11.34 -3.66 2.65
CA TYR A 210 -12.78 -3.84 2.87
C TYR A 210 -13.22 -3.56 4.30
N HIS A 211 -12.40 -3.94 5.28
CA HIS A 211 -12.64 -3.66 6.69
C HIS A 211 -12.10 -2.28 7.13
N GLY A 212 -11.85 -1.37 6.19
CA GLY A 212 -11.47 0.01 6.49
C GLY A 212 -9.99 0.22 6.83
N VAL A 213 -9.14 -0.77 6.58
CA VAL A 213 -7.70 -0.63 6.78
C VAL A 213 -7.10 0.17 5.62
N ASP A 214 -6.49 1.31 5.92
CA ASP A 214 -5.70 2.07 4.94
C ASP A 214 -4.46 1.24 4.54
N ILE A 215 -4.46 0.74 3.30
CA ILE A 215 -3.41 -0.12 2.75
C ILE A 215 -3.34 0.00 1.23
N THR A 216 -2.12 0.10 0.70
CA THR A 216 -1.86 -0.01 -0.74
C THR A 216 -2.02 -1.44 -1.21
N ILE A 217 -2.77 -1.64 -2.30
CA ILE A 217 -3.11 -2.96 -2.83
C ILE A 217 -2.10 -3.36 -3.90
N TYR A 218 -1.32 -4.43 -3.64
CA TYR A 218 -0.31 -4.93 -4.58
C TYR A 218 -0.73 -6.19 -5.35
N ASN A 219 -1.71 -6.92 -4.82
CA ASN A 219 -2.21 -8.19 -5.35
C ASN A 219 -3.67 -8.39 -4.93
N VAL A 220 -4.40 -9.21 -5.67
CA VAL A 220 -5.71 -9.73 -5.23
C VAL A 220 -5.48 -11.08 -4.59
N GLU A 221 -6.10 -11.30 -3.44
CA GLU A 221 -6.10 -12.60 -2.78
C GLU A 221 -7.51 -13.17 -2.72
N LEU A 222 -7.65 -14.43 -3.15
CA LEU A 222 -8.84 -15.23 -2.92
C LEU A 222 -8.50 -16.39 -2.00
N CYS A 223 -9.19 -16.42 -0.87
CA CYS A 223 -9.16 -17.53 0.06
C CYS A 223 -10.13 -18.63 -0.40
N VAL A 224 -9.68 -19.89 -0.43
CA VAL A 224 -10.47 -21.06 -0.82
C VAL A 224 -10.30 -22.21 0.19
N PRO A 225 -11.23 -23.16 0.29
CA PRO A 225 -11.05 -24.31 1.16
C PRO A 225 -9.76 -25.06 0.81
N ALA A 226 -8.92 -25.35 1.81
CA ALA A 226 -7.64 -26.03 1.60
C ALA A 226 -7.75 -27.33 0.74
N PRO A 227 -8.77 -28.19 0.91
CA PRO A 227 -8.95 -29.38 0.05
C PRO A 227 -9.26 -29.05 -1.43
N LEU A 228 -9.79 -27.87 -1.70
CA LEU A 228 -10.20 -27.41 -3.03
C LEU A 228 -9.15 -26.53 -3.72
N GLN A 229 -8.03 -26.21 -3.07
CA GLN A 229 -6.99 -25.35 -3.65
C GLN A 229 -6.49 -25.85 -5.02
N ARG A 230 -6.26 -27.16 -5.18
CA ARG A 230 -5.87 -27.75 -6.48
C ARG A 230 -6.98 -27.69 -7.53
N HIS A 231 -8.24 -27.72 -7.11
CA HIS A 231 -9.38 -27.58 -8.01
C HIS A 231 -9.50 -26.12 -8.49
N ALA A 232 -9.31 -25.15 -7.61
CA ALA A 232 -9.25 -23.73 -7.95
C ALA A 232 -8.11 -23.45 -8.94
N LEU A 233 -6.93 -24.02 -8.70
CA LEU A 233 -5.77 -23.92 -9.60
C LEU A 233 -6.10 -24.43 -11.01
N LYS A 234 -6.73 -25.61 -11.10
CA LYS A 234 -7.15 -26.19 -12.39
C LYS A 234 -8.19 -25.33 -13.10
N ALA A 235 -9.18 -24.82 -12.36
CA ALA A 235 -10.23 -23.96 -12.90
C ALA A 235 -9.63 -22.69 -13.53
N LEU A 236 -8.75 -21.99 -12.80
CA LEU A 236 -8.09 -20.77 -13.28
C LEU A 236 -7.14 -21.05 -14.45
N THR A 237 -6.36 -22.14 -14.39
CA THR A 237 -5.45 -22.53 -15.48
C THR A 237 -6.20 -22.85 -16.77
N ALA A 238 -7.41 -23.43 -16.68
CA ALA A 238 -8.25 -23.71 -17.84
C ALA A 238 -8.66 -22.43 -18.60
N ARG A 239 -8.66 -21.27 -17.94
CA ARG A 239 -8.93 -19.95 -18.55
C ARG A 239 -7.63 -19.21 -18.88
N SER A 240 -6.77 -19.86 -19.66
CA SER A 240 -5.45 -19.34 -20.04
C SER A 240 -5.45 -17.98 -20.78
N MET A 241 -6.60 -17.58 -21.35
CA MET A 241 -6.83 -16.25 -21.95
C MET A 241 -6.96 -15.15 -20.89
N ASP A 242 -7.48 -15.48 -19.72
CA ASP A 242 -7.76 -14.55 -18.62
C ASP A 242 -6.63 -14.59 -17.57
N TYR A 243 -6.07 -15.78 -17.32
CA TYR A 243 -5.08 -16.02 -16.28
C TYR A 243 -3.83 -16.71 -16.84
N GLN A 244 -2.66 -16.27 -16.38
CA GLN A 244 -1.40 -16.97 -16.58
C GLN A 244 -0.93 -17.56 -15.27
N ALA A 245 -0.84 -18.89 -15.16
CA ALA A 245 -0.23 -19.51 -13.99
C ALA A 245 1.24 -19.07 -13.84
N LEU A 246 1.61 -18.71 -12.62
CA LEU A 246 2.96 -18.39 -12.18
C LEU A 246 3.44 -19.47 -11.18
N PRO A 247 4.75 -19.55 -10.89
CA PRO A 247 5.24 -20.46 -9.85
C PRO A 247 4.59 -20.15 -8.49
N ASP A 248 4.16 -21.21 -7.79
CA ASP A 248 3.62 -21.12 -6.43
C ASP A 248 4.62 -20.43 -5.47
N ILE A 249 4.10 -19.81 -4.41
CA ILE A 249 4.92 -19.14 -3.40
C ILE A 249 5.56 -20.18 -2.48
N LEU A 250 6.82 -20.54 -2.76
CA LEU A 250 7.57 -21.45 -1.89
C LEU A 250 8.31 -20.72 -0.75
N GLN A 251 8.70 -19.47 -1.00
CA GLN A 251 9.34 -18.57 -0.06
C GLN A 251 8.54 -17.27 -0.04
N PRO A 252 7.60 -17.11 0.92
CA PRO A 252 6.86 -15.86 1.05
C PRO A 252 7.78 -14.71 1.45
N ASP A 253 7.32 -13.49 1.19
CA ASP A 253 7.96 -12.30 1.75
C ASP A 253 7.76 -12.22 3.27
N TYR A 254 8.50 -11.31 3.91
CA TYR A 254 8.50 -11.15 5.36
C TYR A 254 7.12 -10.79 5.91
N TYR A 255 6.31 -10.00 5.20
CA TYR A 255 5.02 -9.53 5.68
C TYR A 255 3.88 -10.51 5.45
N HIS A 256 4.07 -11.51 4.57
CA HIS A 256 3.04 -12.49 4.25
C HIS A 256 3.51 -13.94 4.43
N PRO A 257 4.03 -14.33 5.61
CA PRO A 257 4.56 -15.68 5.84
C PRO A 257 3.50 -16.78 5.64
N TYR A 258 2.21 -16.44 5.80
CA TYR A 258 1.08 -17.33 5.56
C TYR A 258 0.90 -17.71 4.07
N LYS A 259 1.44 -16.93 3.13
CA LYS A 259 1.31 -17.20 1.68
C LYS A 259 2.16 -18.39 1.22
N LYS A 260 2.91 -19.05 2.09
CA LYS A 260 3.67 -20.25 1.73
C LYS A 260 2.74 -21.36 1.21
N GLY A 261 2.96 -21.77 -0.03
CA GLY A 261 2.14 -22.76 -0.74
C GLY A 261 0.94 -22.17 -1.47
N ALA A 262 0.79 -20.84 -1.52
CA ALA A 262 -0.25 -20.20 -2.30
C ALA A 262 0.06 -20.26 -3.80
N SER A 263 -0.99 -20.46 -4.62
CA SER A 263 -0.86 -20.46 -6.07
C SER A 263 -0.97 -19.05 -6.63
N ARG A 264 -0.19 -18.74 -7.67
CA ARG A 264 -0.11 -17.40 -8.26
C ARG A 264 -0.57 -17.40 -9.70
N PHE A 265 -1.27 -16.34 -10.07
CA PHE A 265 -1.71 -16.11 -11.44
C PHE A 265 -1.51 -14.64 -11.82
N LEU A 266 -1.03 -14.40 -13.03
CA LEU A 266 -1.10 -13.07 -13.64
C LEU A 266 -2.48 -12.89 -14.26
N MET A 267 -3.19 -11.83 -13.90
CA MET A 267 -4.46 -11.47 -14.53
C MET A 267 -4.18 -10.73 -15.84
N ARG A 268 -4.36 -11.41 -16.98
CA ARG A 268 -4.01 -10.89 -18.31
C ARG A 268 -4.88 -9.71 -18.76
N ALA A 269 -6.10 -9.65 -18.23
CA ALA A 269 -7.05 -8.58 -18.53
C ALA A 269 -6.71 -7.25 -17.82
N ILE A 270 -5.77 -7.25 -16.87
CA ILE A 270 -5.37 -6.08 -16.10
C ILE A 270 -4.03 -5.55 -16.64
N THR A 271 -3.85 -4.22 -16.68
CA THR A 271 -2.59 -3.60 -17.11
C THR A 271 -2.28 -2.38 -16.25
N PRO A 272 -1.17 -2.31 -15.49
CA PRO A 272 -0.16 -3.35 -15.38
C PRO A 272 -0.77 -4.64 -14.83
N PRO A 273 -0.28 -5.82 -15.24
CA PRO A 273 -0.88 -7.06 -14.83
C PRO A 273 -0.81 -7.22 -13.30
N LEU A 274 -1.96 -7.40 -12.66
CA LEU A 274 -2.06 -7.65 -11.23
C LEU A 274 -1.95 -9.16 -10.96
N GLU A 275 -1.35 -9.52 -9.84
CA GLU A 275 -1.29 -10.91 -9.42
C GLU A 275 -2.53 -11.29 -8.61
N LEU A 276 -3.07 -12.48 -8.91
CA LEU A 276 -4.09 -13.17 -8.14
C LEU A 276 -3.42 -14.30 -7.36
N HIS A 277 -3.57 -14.28 -6.04
CA HIS A 277 -3.09 -15.31 -5.13
C HIS A 277 -4.26 -16.18 -4.65
N ILE A 278 -4.11 -17.49 -4.75
CA ILE A 278 -5.05 -18.47 -4.21
C ILE A 278 -4.47 -19.05 -2.93
N VAL A 279 -5.02 -18.58 -1.81
CA VAL A 279 -4.58 -18.93 -0.46
C VAL A 279 -5.56 -19.95 0.13
N PRO A 280 -5.08 -21.06 0.73
CA PRO A 280 -5.96 -21.97 1.42
C PRO A 280 -6.44 -21.34 2.72
N ASP A 281 -7.68 -21.58 3.07
CA ASP A 281 -8.34 -21.01 4.25
C ASP A 281 -7.67 -21.37 5.59
N SER A 282 -7.08 -22.57 5.65
CA SER A 282 -6.20 -22.98 6.75
C SER A 282 -4.94 -22.11 6.93
N ALA A 283 -4.48 -21.39 5.91
CA ALA A 283 -3.32 -20.51 6.02
C ALA A 283 -3.63 -19.19 6.73
N ILE A 284 -4.90 -18.76 6.75
CA ILE A 284 -5.35 -17.52 7.41
C ILE A 284 -6.31 -17.78 8.58
N GLY A 285 -6.51 -19.05 8.96
CA GLY A 285 -7.39 -19.44 10.06
C GLY A 285 -8.87 -19.12 9.81
N LEU A 286 -9.29 -19.12 8.54
CA LEU A 286 -10.67 -18.87 8.14
C LEU A 286 -11.30 -20.18 7.63
N ASP A 287 -12.61 -20.37 7.83
CA ASP A 287 -13.38 -21.38 7.10
C ASP A 287 -14.28 -20.64 6.11
N VAL A 288 -13.91 -20.65 4.84
CA VAL A 288 -14.66 -19.93 3.78
C VAL A 288 -15.85 -20.72 3.26
N ALA A 289 -16.00 -21.99 3.63
CA ALA A 289 -17.17 -22.80 3.29
C ALA A 289 -18.34 -22.54 4.27
N ALA A 290 -18.05 -22.07 5.48
CA ALA A 290 -19.06 -21.69 6.46
C ALA A 290 -19.75 -20.36 6.09
N PRO A 291 -21.08 -20.34 5.83
CA PRO A 291 -21.78 -19.13 5.41
C PRO A 291 -21.75 -18.00 6.44
N SER A 292 -21.66 -18.32 7.74
CA SER A 292 -21.52 -17.33 8.81
C SER A 292 -20.24 -16.51 8.72
N ASN A 293 -19.21 -17.06 8.06
CA ASN A 293 -17.89 -16.47 7.97
C ASN A 293 -17.76 -15.56 6.75
N ILE A 294 -18.79 -15.50 5.91
CA ILE A 294 -18.81 -14.76 4.66
C ILE A 294 -19.88 -13.67 4.71
N VAL A 295 -19.50 -12.45 4.32
CA VAL A 295 -20.43 -11.35 4.11
C VAL A 295 -20.46 -10.95 2.64
N THR A 296 -21.59 -10.40 2.21
CA THR A 296 -21.88 -9.92 0.85
C THR A 296 -22.62 -8.59 0.96
N GLY A 297 -22.96 -7.97 -0.16
CA GLY A 297 -23.72 -6.71 -0.17
C GLY A 297 -22.85 -5.45 -0.11
N LEU A 298 -21.60 -5.54 -0.57
CA LEU A 298 -20.81 -4.34 -0.84
C LEU A 298 -21.51 -3.48 -1.89
N SER A 299 -21.47 -2.17 -1.68
CA SER A 299 -22.07 -1.16 -2.53
C SER A 299 -21.11 0.02 -2.63
N HIS A 300 -21.28 0.87 -3.66
CA HIS A 300 -20.46 2.07 -3.78
C HIS A 300 -20.71 3.06 -2.61
N SER A 301 -21.83 2.96 -1.90
CA SER A 301 -22.14 3.83 -0.76
C SER A 301 -21.49 3.41 0.56
N ASN A 302 -21.06 2.15 0.69
CA ASN A 302 -20.45 1.62 1.91
C ASN A 302 -19.04 1.04 1.69
N ALA A 303 -18.53 1.07 0.47
CA ALA A 303 -17.16 0.67 0.19
C ALA A 303 -16.16 1.68 0.75
N HIS A 304 -15.07 1.16 1.31
CA HIS A 304 -13.93 1.95 1.74
C HIS A 304 -13.32 2.70 0.54
N HIS A 305 -12.76 3.88 0.76
CA HIS A 305 -12.31 4.74 -0.33
C HIS A 305 -11.20 4.10 -1.19
N GLU A 306 -10.25 3.41 -0.57
CA GLU A 306 -9.22 2.61 -1.27
C GLU A 306 -9.82 1.49 -2.14
N LEU A 307 -11.01 0.98 -1.80
CA LEU A 307 -11.74 0.02 -2.63
C LEU A 307 -12.60 0.68 -3.70
N LEU A 308 -13.06 1.92 -3.50
CA LEU A 308 -13.92 2.60 -4.47
C LEU A 308 -13.23 2.74 -5.82
N ASP A 309 -11.94 3.03 -5.83
CA ASP A 309 -11.14 3.12 -7.05
C ASP A 309 -11.05 1.76 -7.78
N MET A 310 -11.04 0.65 -7.04
CA MET A 310 -11.10 -0.71 -7.62
C MET A 310 -12.51 -1.11 -8.08
N CYS A 311 -13.54 -0.53 -7.48
CA CYS A 311 -14.94 -0.84 -7.75
C CYS A 311 -15.57 0.13 -8.77
N GLU A 312 -14.82 1.13 -9.24
CA GLU A 312 -15.30 2.15 -10.17
C GLU A 312 -15.77 1.49 -11.48
N ASN A 313 -17.05 1.64 -11.81
CA ASN A 313 -17.72 1.01 -12.96
C ASN A 313 -17.93 -0.51 -12.86
N VAL A 314 -17.82 -1.09 -11.65
CA VAL A 314 -18.32 -2.44 -11.39
C VAL A 314 -19.83 -2.37 -11.20
N ASP A 315 -20.57 -3.22 -11.91
CA ASP A 315 -22.02 -3.30 -11.74
C ASP A 315 -22.38 -3.57 -10.27
N SER A 316 -23.39 -2.86 -9.76
CA SER A 316 -23.76 -2.92 -8.35
C SER A 316 -24.21 -4.32 -7.91
N THR A 317 -24.76 -5.13 -8.83
CA THR A 317 -25.12 -6.52 -8.55
C THR A 317 -23.89 -7.41 -8.45
N VAL A 318 -22.87 -7.17 -9.29
CA VAL A 318 -21.58 -7.86 -9.20
C VAL A 318 -20.89 -7.52 -7.88
N LEU A 319 -20.82 -6.23 -7.54
CA LEU A 319 -20.21 -5.77 -6.29
C LEU A 319 -20.93 -6.35 -5.06
N ALA A 320 -22.27 -6.35 -5.08
CA ALA A 320 -23.07 -6.92 -4.02
C ALA A 320 -22.89 -8.45 -3.90
N SER A 321 -22.57 -9.15 -4.99
CA SER A 321 -22.35 -10.60 -4.99
C SER A 321 -20.96 -11.04 -4.51
N MET A 322 -20.00 -10.11 -4.41
CA MET A 322 -18.66 -10.41 -3.92
C MET A 322 -18.71 -10.90 -2.47
N LYS A 323 -17.91 -11.93 -2.19
CA LYS A 323 -17.83 -12.61 -0.90
C LYS A 323 -16.61 -12.13 -0.15
N TRP A 324 -16.80 -11.69 1.08
CA TRP A 324 -15.77 -11.11 1.94
C TRP A 324 -15.69 -11.89 3.23
N ALA A 325 -14.49 -11.98 3.83
CA ALA A 325 -14.36 -12.54 5.17
C ALA A 325 -15.12 -11.64 6.17
N ALA A 326 -16.01 -12.22 6.96
CA ALA A 326 -16.70 -11.51 8.03
C ALA A 326 -15.68 -11.06 9.11
N LEU A 327 -15.77 -9.80 9.56
CA LEU A 327 -14.77 -9.17 10.43
C LEU A 327 -14.40 -10.04 11.66
N GLY A 328 -15.39 -10.57 12.36
CA GLY A 328 -15.19 -11.44 13.52
C GLY A 328 -14.32 -12.65 13.18
N TYR A 329 -14.69 -13.40 12.15
CA TYR A 329 -13.97 -14.61 11.76
C TYR A 329 -12.60 -14.31 11.16
N PHE A 330 -12.48 -13.19 10.44
CA PHE A 330 -11.19 -12.77 9.89
C PHE A 330 -10.21 -12.39 11.00
N LEU A 331 -10.66 -11.64 12.01
CA LEU A 331 -9.87 -11.33 13.20
C LEU A 331 -9.49 -12.59 13.99
N ASN A 332 -10.43 -13.52 14.21
CA ASN A 332 -10.15 -14.77 14.92
C ASN A 332 -9.09 -15.61 14.19
N GLY A 333 -9.09 -15.61 12.86
CA GLY A 333 -8.08 -16.31 12.06
C GLY A 333 -6.66 -15.83 12.39
N TRP A 334 -6.45 -14.52 12.38
CA TRP A 334 -5.16 -13.92 12.73
C TRP A 334 -4.75 -14.17 14.18
N LEU A 335 -5.66 -14.02 15.13
CA LEU A 335 -5.39 -14.28 16.55
C LEU A 335 -5.04 -15.74 16.81
N THR A 336 -5.75 -16.68 16.17
CA THR A 336 -5.49 -18.12 16.27
C THR A 336 -4.11 -18.46 15.70
N LEU A 337 -3.76 -17.88 14.55
CA LEU A 337 -2.46 -18.08 13.95
C LEU A 337 -1.34 -17.51 14.82
N ALA A 338 -1.49 -16.30 15.35
CA ALA A 338 -0.53 -15.71 16.29
C ALA A 338 -0.32 -16.62 17.51
N ALA A 339 -1.41 -17.12 18.10
CA ALA A 339 -1.36 -18.04 19.24
C ALA A 339 -0.66 -19.38 18.92
N SER A 340 -0.65 -19.81 17.65
CA SER A 340 0.00 -21.04 17.21
C SER A 340 1.53 -20.92 17.03
N VAL A 341 2.05 -19.69 16.95
CA VAL A 341 3.48 -19.41 16.71
C VAL A 341 4.09 -18.47 17.75
N ARG A 342 3.58 -18.50 18.99
CA ARG A 342 4.04 -17.59 20.07
C ARG A 342 5.56 -17.60 20.27
N GLY A 343 6.12 -16.42 20.50
CA GLY A 343 7.54 -16.18 20.69
C GLY A 343 8.36 -16.13 19.40
N THR A 344 7.72 -16.06 18.23
CA THR A 344 8.40 -15.98 16.92
C THR A 344 8.19 -14.63 16.24
N GLU A 345 9.03 -14.28 15.27
CA GLU A 345 8.80 -13.08 14.44
C GLU A 345 7.48 -13.15 13.65
N THR A 346 7.05 -14.36 13.28
CA THR A 346 5.77 -14.62 12.60
C THR A 346 4.57 -14.25 13.47
N GLU A 347 4.65 -14.43 14.79
CA GLU A 347 3.60 -13.99 15.72
C GLU A 347 3.35 -12.49 15.58
N ILE A 348 4.42 -11.69 15.50
CA ILE A 348 4.33 -10.23 15.39
C ILE A 348 3.56 -9.84 14.14
N ILE A 349 3.81 -10.52 13.01
CA ILE A 349 3.15 -10.25 11.74
C ILE A 349 1.65 -10.56 11.83
N TYR A 350 1.26 -11.70 12.42
CA TYR A 350 -0.16 -12.04 12.59
C TYR A 350 -0.87 -11.12 13.58
N LEU A 351 -0.18 -10.69 14.65
CA LEU A 351 -0.71 -9.68 15.57
C LEU A 351 -0.85 -8.31 14.90
N MET A 352 0.02 -7.95 13.96
CA MET A 352 -0.12 -6.73 13.16
C MET A 352 -1.40 -6.77 12.31
N GLU A 353 -1.72 -7.87 11.66
CA GLU A 353 -2.97 -7.99 10.89
C GLU A 353 -4.21 -7.89 11.78
N ALA A 354 -4.19 -8.56 12.94
CA ALA A 354 -5.25 -8.45 13.93
C ALA A 354 -5.41 -7.01 14.46
N GLU A 355 -4.29 -6.34 14.77
CA GLU A 355 -4.28 -4.95 15.26
C GLU A 355 -4.88 -4.00 14.22
N ARG A 356 -4.52 -4.13 12.93
CA ARG A 356 -5.05 -3.28 11.86
C ARG A 356 -6.56 -3.40 11.73
N LEU A 357 -7.10 -4.61 11.83
CA LEU A 357 -8.56 -4.82 11.82
C LEU A 357 -9.24 -4.19 13.04
N ILE A 358 -8.66 -4.32 14.24
CA ILE A 358 -9.19 -3.70 15.46
C ILE A 358 -9.14 -2.17 15.37
N ASP A 359 -8.05 -1.59 14.86
CA ASP A 359 -7.85 -0.15 14.77
C ASP A 359 -8.78 0.50 13.74
N ALA A 360 -9.01 -0.16 12.60
CA ALA A 360 -9.86 0.34 11.51
C ALA A 360 -11.38 0.26 11.77
N ASN A 361 -11.81 -0.53 12.77
CA ASN A 361 -13.23 -0.79 13.01
C ASN A 361 -13.68 -0.34 14.41
N ASP A 362 -14.99 -0.20 14.61
CA ASP A 362 -15.63 0.05 15.91
C ASP A 362 -15.63 -1.23 16.78
N VAL A 363 -14.43 -1.75 17.05
CA VAL A 363 -14.20 -2.90 17.94
C VAL A 363 -13.95 -2.39 19.35
N ASP A 364 -14.85 -2.74 20.28
CA ASP A 364 -14.72 -2.50 21.71
C ASP A 364 -14.63 -3.83 22.50
N ALA A 365 -14.50 -3.74 23.83
CA ALA A 365 -14.37 -4.92 24.70
C ALA A 365 -15.58 -5.85 24.59
N HIS A 366 -16.79 -5.30 24.51
CA HIS A 366 -18.03 -6.07 24.39
C HIS A 366 -18.15 -6.76 23.02
N TRP A 367 -17.66 -6.10 21.97
CA TRP A 367 -17.56 -6.69 20.65
C TRP A 367 -16.59 -7.87 20.67
N ILE A 368 -15.42 -7.72 21.30
CA ILE A 368 -14.41 -8.80 21.43
C ILE A 368 -15.01 -9.98 22.20
N GLU A 369 -15.65 -9.75 23.35
CA GLU A 369 -16.33 -10.78 24.15
C GLU A 369 -17.39 -11.56 23.35
N ARG A 370 -18.06 -10.89 22.40
CA ARG A 370 -19.09 -11.52 21.57
C ARG A 370 -18.51 -12.32 20.40
N HIS A 371 -17.41 -11.87 19.80
CA HIS A 371 -16.96 -12.38 18.50
C HIS A 371 -15.65 -13.16 18.56
N VAL A 372 -14.82 -13.01 19.60
CA VAL A 372 -13.58 -13.78 19.77
C VAL A 372 -13.84 -14.96 20.69
N VAL A 373 -13.75 -16.17 20.13
CA VAL A 373 -14.26 -17.40 20.78
C VAL A 373 -13.25 -17.98 21.78
N GLU A 374 -11.97 -17.99 21.42
CA GLU A 374 -10.92 -18.62 22.21
C GLU A 374 -10.43 -17.68 23.33
N PRO A 375 -10.44 -18.10 24.61
CA PRO A 375 -10.06 -17.23 25.74
C PRO A 375 -8.69 -16.56 25.60
N ASP A 376 -7.68 -17.30 25.15
CA ASP A 376 -6.33 -16.77 24.93
C ASP A 376 -6.29 -15.72 23.81
N SER A 377 -7.08 -15.94 22.75
CA SER A 377 -7.22 -14.98 21.66
C SER A 377 -7.99 -13.73 22.11
N GLN A 378 -8.95 -13.90 23.02
CA GLN A 378 -9.71 -12.81 23.62
C GLN A 378 -8.81 -11.93 24.49
N GLU A 379 -7.97 -12.51 25.35
CA GLU A 379 -6.97 -11.78 26.13
C GLU A 379 -6.02 -11.00 25.22
N THR A 380 -5.54 -11.63 24.15
CA THR A 380 -4.67 -11.01 23.15
C THR A 380 -5.37 -9.84 22.45
N ALA A 381 -6.62 -10.02 22.01
CA ALA A 381 -7.41 -8.96 21.39
C ALA A 381 -7.67 -7.79 22.34
N MET A 382 -7.95 -8.07 23.62
CA MET A 382 -8.11 -7.04 24.66
C MET A 382 -6.80 -6.26 24.88
N HIS A 383 -5.65 -6.93 24.82
CA HIS A 383 -4.35 -6.27 24.89
C HIS A 383 -4.12 -5.34 23.67
N LEU A 384 -4.42 -5.81 22.45
CA LEU A 384 -4.34 -4.98 21.23
C LEU A 384 -5.28 -3.77 21.30
N LEU A 385 -6.51 -3.98 21.81
CA LEU A 385 -7.49 -2.91 22.04
C LEU A 385 -7.02 -1.90 23.09
N GLY A 386 -6.35 -2.36 24.16
CA GLY A 386 -5.70 -1.48 25.13
C GLY A 386 -4.64 -0.57 24.49
N GLY A 387 -3.88 -1.12 23.53
CA GLY A 387 -2.95 -0.37 22.70
C GLY A 387 -3.64 0.70 21.83
N LYS A 388 -4.82 0.41 21.28
CA LYS A 388 -5.61 1.36 20.47
C LYS A 388 -5.92 2.63 21.25
N ASN A 389 -6.35 2.54 22.50
CA ASN A 389 -6.65 3.72 23.32
C ASN A 389 -5.42 4.58 23.60
N HIS A 390 -4.22 3.99 23.71
CA HIS A 390 -2.98 4.76 23.79
C HIS A 390 -2.61 5.43 22.46
N ARG A 391 -2.89 4.78 21.33
CA ARG A 391 -2.67 5.34 19.98
C ARG A 391 -3.69 6.44 19.64
N VAL A 392 -4.93 6.32 20.10
CA VAL A 392 -6.02 7.30 19.94
C VAL A 392 -5.90 8.48 20.92
N ASN A 393 -5.54 8.25 22.19
CA ASN A 393 -5.30 9.37 23.12
C ASN A 393 -4.01 10.13 22.82
N ASN A 394 -3.03 9.50 22.17
CA ASN A 394 -1.89 10.20 21.57
C ASN A 394 -2.20 10.77 20.18
N SER A 395 -3.44 10.66 19.69
CA SER A 395 -3.91 11.36 18.48
C SER A 395 -4.94 12.46 18.79
N THR A 396 -5.43 12.57 20.03
CA THR A 396 -6.10 13.78 20.55
C THR A 396 -5.06 14.73 21.15
N TRP A 397 -4.66 15.75 20.38
CA TRP A 397 -3.92 16.89 20.90
C TRP A 397 -4.73 18.16 20.59
N ASP A 398 -5.27 18.77 21.65
CA ASP A 398 -5.70 20.18 21.66
C ASP A 398 -4.52 21.10 21.33
#